data_AF-H0TTX6-F1
#
_entry.id   AF-H0TTX6-F1
#
_cell.length_a   1.000
_cell.length_b   1.000
_cell.length_c   1.000
_cell.angle_alpha   90.00
_cell.angle_beta   90.00
_cell.angle_gamma   90.00
#
_symmetry.space_group_name_H-M   'P 1'
#
loop_
_entity.id
_entity.type
_entity.pdbx_description
1 polymer ?
#
loop_
_entity_poly.entity_id
_entity_poly.type
_entity_poly.pdbx_seq_one_letter_code
_entity_poly.pdbx_strand_id
1 'polypeptide(L)' 'MHQALYEFDDVAAMERAIGGAEMHRLIADFNSDWPDVARTRESFVVAETFSK' A
#
# COMPACT_ATOMS: atom_id res chain seq x y z
N MET A 1 15.60 2.10 6.55
CA MET A 1 14.14 1.92 6.60
C MET A 1 13.54 2.69 5.43
N HIS A 2 12.81 2.03 4.54
CA HIS A 2 12.04 2.68 3.47
C HIS A 2 10.56 2.52 3.79
N GLN A 3 9.83 3.63 3.84
CA GLN A 3 8.39 3.66 4.09
C GLN A 3 7.73 4.49 3.01
N ALA A 4 6.58 4.02 2.55
CA ALA A 4 5.69 4.75 1.67
C ALA A 4 4.29 4.69 2.28
N LEU A 5 3.65 5.86 2.39
CA LEU A 5 2.28 6.00 2.86
C LEU A 5 1.44 6.59 1.72
N TYR A 6 0.30 5.97 1.47
CA TYR A 6 -0.65 6.40 0.44
C TYR A 6 -2.01 6.60 1.10
N GLU A 7 -2.62 7.74 0.82
CA GLU A 7 -3.98 8.05 1.25
C GLU A 7 -4.91 7.93 0.04
N PHE A 8 -6.12 7.44 0.28
CA PHE A 8 -7.14 7.21 -0.73
C PHE A 8 -8.47 7.80 -0.25
N ASP A 9 -9.32 8.22 -1.18
CA ASP A 9 -10.63 8.82 -0.87
C ASP A 9 -11.54 7.86 -0.08
N ASP A 10 -11.49 6.56 -0.41
CA ASP A 10 -12.22 5.51 0.28
C ASP A 10 -11.52 4.14 0.18
N VAL A 11 -12.05 3.16 0.92
CA VAL A 11 -11.53 1.78 0.95
C VAL A 11 -11.60 1.12 -0.44
N ALA A 12 -12.63 1.40 -1.24
CA ALA A 12 -12.78 0.79 -2.55
C ALA A 12 -11.75 1.33 -3.57
N ALA A 13 -11.35 2.60 -3.46
CA ALA A 13 -10.26 3.19 -4.21
C ALA A 13 -8.91 2.56 -3.81
N MET A 14 -8.66 2.38 -2.51
CA MET A 14 -7.49 1.65 -2.02
C MET A 14 -7.45 0.22 -2.58
N GLU A 15 -8.54 -0.55 -2.46
CA GLU A 15 -8.62 -1.94 -2.93
C GLU A 15 -8.35 -2.07 -4.43
N ARG A 16 -8.92 -1.18 -5.26
CA ARG A 16 -8.66 -1.14 -6.70
C ARG A 16 -7.18 -0.85 -7.00
N ALA A 17 -6.56 0.06 -6.26
CA ALA A 17 -5.15 0.41 -6.45
C ALA A 17 -4.20 -0.72 -6.02
N ILE A 18 -4.46 -1.38 -4.89
CA ILE A 18 -3.56 -2.41 -4.34
C ILE A 18 -3.84 -3.83 -4.84
N GLY A 19 -5.01 -4.09 -5.41
CA GLY A 19 -5.42 -5.40 -5.95
C GLY A 19 -5.15 -5.56 -7.45
N GLY A 20 -4.66 -4.52 -8.12
CA GLY A 20 -4.39 -4.53 -9.56
C GLY A 20 -3.12 -5.31 -9.95
N ALA A 21 -3.04 -5.69 -11.23
CA ALA A 21 -1.88 -6.39 -11.79
C ALA A 21 -0.57 -5.61 -11.64
N GLU A 22 -0.62 -4.29 -11.73
CA GLU A 22 0.56 -3.42 -11.55
C GLU A 22 1.13 -3.52 -10.14
N MET A 23 0.29 -3.59 -9.10
CA MET A 23 0.76 -3.76 -7.72
C MET A 23 1.46 -5.11 -7.54
N HIS A 24 0.92 -6.18 -8.14
CA HIS A 24 1.55 -7.49 -8.12
C HIS A 24 2.93 -7.49 -8.79
N ARG A 25 3.06 -6.79 -9.93
CA ARG A 25 4.34 -6.61 -10.60
C ARG A 25 5.36 -5.89 -9.71
N LEU A 26 4.98 -4.77 -9.09
CA LEU A 26 5.85 -4.03 -8.17
C LEU A 26 6.32 -4.89 -6.99
N ILE A 27 5.44 -5.73 -6.43
CA ILE A 27 5.80 -6.65 -5.35
C ILE A 27 6.81 -7.70 -5.84
N ALA A 28 6.63 -8.23 -7.04
CA ALA A 28 7.55 -9.20 -7.62
C ALA A 28 8.93 -8.59 -7.88
N ASP A 29 8.98 -7.39 -8.46
CA ASP A 29 10.21 -6.66 -8.73
C ASP A 29 10.95 -6.36 -7.40
N PHE A 30 10.23 -5.88 -6.38
CA PHE A 30 10.80 -5.64 -5.05
C PHE A 30 11.43 -6.91 -4.43
N ASN A 31 10.71 -8.03 -4.48
CA ASN A 31 11.21 -9.29 -3.91
C ASN A 31 12.42 -9.85 -4.67
N SER A 32 12.50 -9.60 -5.99
CA SER A 32 13.63 -9.99 -6.83
C SER A 32 14.88 -9.16 -6.51
N ASP A 33 14.71 -7.86 -6.38
CA ASP A 33 15.82 -6.92 -6.17
C ASP A 33 16.33 -6.93 -4.73
N TRP A 34 15.47 -7.29 -3.76
CA TRP A 34 15.81 -7.31 -2.32
C TRP A 34 15.29 -8.58 -1.61
N PRO A 35 15.84 -9.77 -1.90
CA PRO A 35 15.33 -11.04 -1.37
C PRO A 35 15.44 -11.18 0.15
N ASP A 36 16.39 -10.48 0.78
CA ASP A 36 16.64 -10.54 2.22
C ASP A 36 15.84 -9.49 3.02
N VAL A 37 15.05 -8.64 2.35
CA VAL A 37 14.29 -7.56 2.99
C VAL A 37 12.84 -7.98 3.18
N ALA A 38 12.44 -8.21 4.44
CA ALA A 38 11.05 -8.50 4.77
C ALA A 38 10.15 -7.27 4.51
N ARG A 39 9.13 -7.46 3.66
CA ARG A 39 8.12 -6.42 3.36
C ARG A 39 6.91 -6.56 4.28
N THR A 40 6.50 -5.45 4.90
CA THR A 40 5.25 -5.34 5.64
C THR A 40 4.30 -4.37 4.95
N ARG A 41 2.99 -4.57 5.12
CA ARG A 41 1.96 -3.62 4.68
C ARG A 41 0.90 -3.54 5.77
N GLU A 42 0.56 -2.32 6.15
CA GLU A 42 -0.52 -2.02 7.07
C GLU A 42 -1.58 -1.21 6.32
N SER A 43 -2.85 -1.42 6.70
CA SER A 43 -3.98 -0.68 6.13
C SER A 43 -4.78 -0.13 7.29
N PHE A 44 -5.04 1.17 7.24
CA PHE A 44 -5.75 1.91 8.27
C PHE A 44 -7.02 2.49 7.65
N VAL A 45 -8.11 2.50 8.41
CA VAL A 45 -9.33 3.21 8.06
C VAL A 45 -9.45 4.40 9.00
N VAL A 46 -9.62 5.59 8.43
CA VAL A 46 -9.84 6.81 9.21
C VAL A 46 -11.17 6.69 9.94
N ALA A 47 -11.14 6.68 11.28
CA ALA A 47 -12.34 6.55 12.10
C ALA A 47 -13.09 7.89 12.25
N GLU A 48 -12.36 9.00 12.24
CA GLU A 48 -12.90 10.35 12.33
C GLU A 48 -12.00 11.34 11.58
N THR A 49 -12.62 12.36 10.97
CA THR A 49 -11.92 13.50 10.38
C THR A 49 -12.39 14.77 11.08
N PHE A 50 -11.45 15.57 11.59
CA PHE A 50 -11.80 16.88 12.13
C PHE A 50 -12.08 17.86 10.99
N SER A 51 -13.34 18.26 10.82
CA SER A 51 -13.69 19.42 9.99
C SER A 51 -13.46 20.70 10.78
N LYS A 52 -12.89 21.72 10.11
CA LYS A 52 -12.63 23.04 10.67
C LYS A 52 -13.89 23.87 10.85
#